data_AF-A0A954V695-F1
#
_entry.id   AF-A0A954V695-F1
#
_cell.length_a   1.000
_cell.length_b   1.000
_cell.length_c   1.000
_cell.angle_alpha   90.00
_cell.angle_beta   90.00
_cell.angle_gamma   90.00
#
_symmetry.space_group_name_H-M   'P 1'
#
loop_
_entity.id
_entity.type
_entity.pdbx_description
1 polymer ?
#
loop_
_entity_poly.entity_id
_entity_poly.type
_entity_poly.pdbx_seq_one_letter_code
_entity_poly.pdbx_strand_id
1 'polypeptide(L)'
;MTVWVHSVAHPDLQPCAMPDSFRTEIAYFMTPRDAPGIPVLGPGEYWIDLAESRTWLEDLIVQVVSPLDAAAKAEIELSEDHERWLEWMVAHEAQHVRLRSDG
;
A
#
# COMPACT_ATOMS: atom_id res chain seq x y z
N MET A 1 17.07 -0.33 6.28
CA MET A 1 16.71 -1.74 6.59
C MET A 1 15.67 -2.17 5.57
N THR A 2 15.45 -3.47 5.37
CA THR A 2 14.41 -3.95 4.45
C THR A 2 13.11 -4.16 5.22
N VAL A 3 12.00 -3.82 4.58
CA VAL A 3 10.66 -4.14 5.06
C VAL A 3 10.05 -5.15 4.09
N TRP A 4 9.34 -6.11 4.65
CA TRP A 4 8.65 -7.15 3.90
C TRP A 4 7.15 -6.92 3.96
N VAL A 5 6.53 -6.87 2.78
CA VAL A 5 5.07 -6.80 2.63
C VAL A 5 4.54 -8.22 2.46
N HIS A 6 3.73 -8.67 3.42
CA HIS A 6 3.09 -9.97 3.40
C HIS A 6 1.61 -9.83 3.06
N SER A 7 1.07 -10.70 2.21
CA SER A 7 -0.38 -10.83 2.06
C SER A 7 -0.96 -11.56 3.28
N VAL A 8 -2.01 -11.00 3.87
CA VAL A 8 -2.75 -11.66 4.96
C VAL A 8 -3.73 -12.70 4.39
N ALA A 9 -4.31 -12.42 3.22
CA ALA A 9 -5.23 -13.33 2.53
C ALA A 9 -4.51 -14.54 1.91
N HIS A 10 -3.24 -14.38 1.51
CA HIS A 10 -2.44 -15.41 0.86
C HIS A 10 -1.08 -15.58 1.59
N PRO A 11 -1.07 -16.23 2.77
CA PRO A 11 0.11 -16.30 3.63
C PRO A 11 1.30 -17.07 3.04
N ASP A 12 1.05 -17.92 2.04
CA ASP A 12 2.07 -18.73 1.36
C ASP A 12 2.76 -17.97 0.20
N LEU A 13 2.28 -16.77 -0.17
CA LEU A 13 2.93 -15.96 -1.18
C LEU A 13 4.28 -15.46 -0.70
N GLN A 14 5.26 -15.43 -1.61
CA GLN A 14 6.54 -14.80 -1.33
C GLN A 14 6.33 -13.31 -1.01
N PRO A 15 6.84 -12.82 0.14
CA PRO A 15 6.68 -11.42 0.52
C PRO A 15 7.40 -10.48 -0.44
N CYS A 16 6.84 -9.30 -0.67
CA CYS A 16 7.48 -8.27 -1.48
C CYS A 16 8.48 -7.47 -0.63
N ALA A 17 9.71 -7.31 -1.13
CA ALA A 17 10.74 -6.52 -0.47
C ALA A 17 10.59 -5.02 -0.79
N MET A 18 10.61 -4.19 0.24
CA MET A 18 10.50 -2.75 0.17
C MET A 18 11.58 -2.04 1.00
N PRO A 19 11.95 -0.80 0.65
CA PRO A 19 12.83 0.02 1.46
C PRO A 19 12.19 0.35 2.83
N ASP A 20 13.02 0.69 3.82
CA ASP A 20 12.53 1.06 5.17
C ASP A 20 11.59 2.27 5.17
N SER A 21 11.79 3.21 4.24
CA SER A 21 10.94 4.38 4.06
C SER A 21 9.47 4.01 3.77
N PHE A 22 9.24 2.81 3.22
CA PHE A 22 7.92 2.35 2.87
C PHE A 22 6.97 2.20 4.07
N ARG A 23 7.50 2.09 5.30
CA ARG A 23 6.66 2.12 6.53
C ARG A 23 5.84 3.39 6.65
N THR A 24 6.40 4.50 6.18
CA THR A 24 5.74 5.81 6.20
C THR A 24 4.98 6.06 4.89
N GLU A 25 5.51 5.59 3.76
CA GLU A 25 4.91 5.82 2.44
C GLU A 25 3.64 4.99 2.21
N ILE A 26 3.51 3.80 2.82
CA ILE A 26 2.31 2.96 2.70
C ILE A 26 1.01 3.69 3.08
N ALA A 27 1.10 4.71 3.94
CA ALA A 27 -0.04 5.52 4.34
C ALA A 27 -0.65 6.34 3.18
N TYR A 28 0.12 6.58 2.11
CA TYR A 28 -0.39 7.23 0.89
C TYR A 28 -1.31 6.33 0.06
N PHE A 29 -1.17 5.02 0.25
CA PHE A 29 -1.89 4.01 -0.52
C PHE A 29 -3.04 3.38 0.28
N MET A 30 -3.09 3.55 1.61
CA MET A 30 -4.06 2.85 2.43
C MET A 30 -5.47 3.42 2.31
N THR A 31 -6.46 2.53 2.29
CA THR A 31 -7.84 2.89 2.57
C THR A 31 -7.99 3.17 4.08
N PRO A 32 -8.67 4.25 4.49
CA PRO A 32 -8.90 4.55 5.91
C PRO A 32 -9.56 3.39 6.66
N ARG A 33 -9.12 3.15 7.90
CA ARG A 33 -9.59 2.02 8.73
C ARG A 33 -11.08 2.09 9.08
N ASP A 34 -11.65 3.28 9.04
CA ASP A 34 -13.06 3.58 9.30
C ASP A 34 -13.93 3.57 8.03
N ALA A 35 -13.33 3.33 6.85
CA ALA A 35 -14.08 3.22 5.62
C ALA A 35 -15.02 1.98 5.66
N PRO A 36 -16.22 2.08 5.06
CA PRO A 36 -17.14 0.95 5.00
C PRO A 36 -16.54 -0.26 4.27
N GLY A 37 -16.73 -1.46 4.83
CA GLY A 37 -16.30 -2.71 4.20
C GLY A 37 -14.87 -3.14 4.51
N ILE A 38 -14.12 -2.36 5.30
CA ILE A 38 -12.77 -2.71 5.74
C ILE A 38 -12.85 -3.62 6.97
N PRO A 39 -12.15 -4.78 6.98
CA PRO A 39 -12.12 -5.64 8.16
C PRO A 39 -11.32 -5.00 9.31
N VAL A 40 -11.45 -5.57 10.51
CA VAL A 40 -10.64 -5.12 11.65
C VAL A 40 -9.16 -5.44 11.37
N LEU A 41 -8.37 -4.40 11.15
CA LEU A 41 -6.93 -4.52 10.85
C LEU A 41 -6.10 -4.58 12.13
N GLY A 42 -5.22 -5.58 12.21
CA GLY A 42 -4.24 -5.72 13.29
C GLY A 42 -3.10 -4.69 13.23
N PRO A 43 -2.16 -4.76 14.19
CA PRO A 43 -0.96 -3.92 14.20
C PRO A 43 -0.08 -4.19 12.97
N GLY A 44 0.34 -3.12 12.30
CA GLY A 44 1.15 -3.20 11.07
C GLY A 44 0.41 -3.75 9.86
N GLU A 45 -0.91 -3.89 9.94
CA GLU A 45 -1.76 -4.27 8.81
C GLU A 45 -2.40 -3.07 8.14
N TYR A 46 -2.52 -3.16 6.83
CA TYR A 46 -3.03 -2.13 5.95
C TYR A 46 -4.00 -2.76 4.95
N TRP A 47 -5.03 -2.01 4.59
CA TRP A 47 -5.93 -2.35 3.51
C TRP A 47 -5.70 -1.40 2.36
N ILE A 48 -5.42 -1.93 1.18
CA ILE A 48 -5.06 -1.16 -0.01
C ILE A 48 -6.05 -1.52 -1.09
N ASP A 49 -6.84 -0.57 -1.60
CA ASP A 49 -7.85 -0.90 -2.59
C ASP A 49 -7.22 -1.38 -3.91
N LEU A 50 -7.66 -2.55 -4.40
CA LEU A 50 -7.10 -3.15 -5.62
C LEU A 50 -7.53 -2.44 -6.89
N ALA A 51 -8.66 -1.74 -6.91
CA ALA A 51 -9.07 -0.95 -8.06
C ALA A 51 -8.22 0.33 -8.12
N GLU A 52 -8.04 1.03 -6.99
CA GLU A 52 -7.13 2.17 -6.93
C GLU A 52 -5.68 1.78 -7.23
N SER A 53 -5.22 0.62 -6.76
CA SER A 53 -3.86 0.13 -7.06
C SER A 53 -3.60 -0.06 -8.55
N ARG A 54 -4.62 -0.50 -9.31
CA ARG A 54 -4.53 -0.61 -10.77
C ARG A 54 -4.45 0.78 -11.41
N THR A 55 -5.28 1.71 -10.97
CA THR A 55 -5.25 3.09 -11.45
C THR A 55 -3.89 3.74 -11.19
N TRP A 56 -3.31 3.59 -10.00
CA TRP A 56 -2.00 4.18 -9.68
C TRP A 56 -0.87 3.60 -10.54
N LEU A 57 -0.91 2.30 -10.86
CA LEU A 57 0.03 1.70 -11.80
C LEU A 57 -0.13 2.20 -13.23
N GLU A 58 -1.38 2.40 -13.67
CA GLU A 58 -1.67 2.91 -15.02
C GLU A 58 -1.24 4.37 -15.16
N ASP A 59 -1.49 5.19 -14.14
CA ASP A 59 -1.22 6.63 -14.16
C ASP A 59 0.22 6.98 -13.69
N LEU A 60 0.92 6.03 -13.07
CA LEU A 60 2.24 6.19 -12.43
C LEU A 60 2.29 7.30 -11.35
N ILE A 61 1.12 7.65 -10.81
CA ILE A 61 0.97 8.63 -9.74
C ILE A 61 -0.01 8.15 -8.67
N VAL A 62 0.27 8.50 -7.42
CA VAL A 62 -0.72 8.42 -6.32
C VAL A 62 -1.19 9.83 -5.95
N GLN A 63 -2.50 10.02 -5.94
CA GLN A 63 -3.11 11.28 -5.50
C GLN A 63 -3.31 11.23 -3.99
N VAL A 64 -2.57 12.05 -3.26
CA VAL A 64 -2.74 12.20 -1.81
C VAL A 64 -3.50 13.49 -1.49
N VAL A 65 -4.48 13.37 -0.60
CA VAL A 65 -5.20 14.52 -0.05
C VAL A 65 -4.52 14.93 1.24
N SER A 66 -4.14 16.19 1.35
CA SER A 66 -3.58 16.71 2.60
C SER A 66 -4.63 16.64 3.71
N PRO A 67 -4.30 16.12 4.92
CA PRO A 67 -5.22 16.13 6.05
C PRO A 67 -5.54 17.54 6.55
N LEU A 68 -4.75 18.56 6.18
CA LEU A 68 -4.95 19.96 6.60
C LEU A 68 -5.78 20.77 5.60
N ASP A 69 -5.85 20.34 4.34
CA ASP A 69 -6.60 21.03 3.30
C ASP A 69 -7.14 20.02 2.29
N ALA A 70 -8.44 19.69 2.42
CA ALA A 70 -9.12 18.75 1.55
C ALA A 70 -9.22 19.23 0.08
N ALA A 71 -8.95 20.51 -0.20
CA ALA A 71 -8.86 21.04 -1.57
C ALA A 71 -7.45 20.89 -2.17
N ALA A 72 -6.42 20.73 -1.34
CA ALA A 72 -5.04 20.54 -1.79
C ALA A 72 -4.76 19.05 -2.04
N LYS A 73 -4.80 18.68 -3.32
CA LYS A 73 -4.29 17.39 -3.80
C LYS A 73 -2.82 17.55 -4.17
N ALA A 74 -1.99 16.62 -3.71
CA ALA A 74 -0.64 16.46 -4.24
C ALA A 74 -0.57 15.16 -5.03
N GLU A 75 0.11 15.20 -6.17
CA GLU A 75 0.43 14.03 -6.96
C GLU A 75 1.85 13.62 -6.63
N ILE A 76 2.02 12.35 -6.26
CA ILE A 76 3.32 11.76 -5.98
C ILE A 76 3.59 10.76 -7.10
N GLU A 77 4.66 10.99 -7.86
CA GLU A 77 5.14 10.01 -8.84
C GLU A 77 5.57 8.73 -8.13
N LEU A 78 5.22 7.59 -8.72
CA LEU A 78 5.67 6.31 -8.21
C LEU A 78 7.18 6.17 -8.38
N SER A 79 7.82 5.54 -7.40
CA SER A 79 9.20 5.08 -7.54
C SER A 79 9.20 3.67 -8.12
N GLU A 80 10.35 3.21 -8.60
CA GLU A 80 10.51 1.82 -9.07
C GLU A 80 10.12 0.78 -7.99
N ASP A 81 10.34 1.10 -6.72
CA ASP A 81 9.91 0.26 -5.60
C ASP A 81 8.38 0.27 -5.43
N HIS A 82 7.73 1.43 -5.57
CA HIS A 82 6.26 1.53 -5.52
C HIS A 82 5.62 0.75 -6.67
N GLU A 83 6.11 0.92 -7.90
CA GLU A 83 5.62 0.20 -9.08
C GLU A 83 5.73 -1.31 -8.87
N ARG A 84 6.92 -1.81 -8.50
CA ARG A 84 7.14 -3.24 -8.25
C ARG A 84 6.21 -3.80 -7.17
N TRP A 85 5.96 -3.04 -6.11
CA TRP A 85 5.05 -3.46 -5.05
C TRP A 85 3.60 -3.48 -5.50
N LEU A 86 3.15 -2.44 -6.21
CA LEU A 86 1.79 -2.39 -6.74
C LEU A 86 1.56 -3.50 -7.79
N GLU A 87 2.53 -3.75 -8.67
CA GLU A 87 2.48 -4.88 -9.61
C GLU A 87 2.31 -6.21 -8.87
N TRP A 88 3.08 -6.41 -7.79
CA TRP A 88 2.93 -7.59 -6.93
C TRP A 88 1.53 -7.66 -6.31
N MET A 89 0.96 -6.54 -5.83
CA MET A 89 -0.39 -6.57 -5.27
C MET A 89 -1.45 -6.91 -6.32
N VAL A 90 -1.38 -6.29 -7.50
CA VAL A 90 -2.35 -6.50 -8.58
C VAL A 90 -2.27 -7.90 -9.15
N ALA A 91 -1.05 -8.42 -9.37
CA ALA A 91 -0.83 -9.76 -9.91
C ALA A 91 -1.33 -10.87 -8.97
N HIS A 92 -1.30 -10.63 -7.66
CA HIS A 92 -1.69 -11.61 -6.64
C HIS A 92 -3.00 -11.29 -5.93
N GLU A 93 -3.73 -10.27 -6.39
CA GLU A 93 -4.97 -9.78 -5.78
C GLU A 93 -4.82 -9.53 -4.26
N ALA A 94 -3.65 -9.04 -3.84
CA ALA A 94 -3.34 -8.79 -2.44
C ALA A 94 -3.87 -7.42 -1.98
N GLN A 95 -4.97 -7.45 -1.22
CA GLN A 95 -5.63 -6.23 -0.71
C GLN A 95 -5.32 -5.96 0.78
N HIS A 96 -5.21 -7.03 1.57
CA HIS A 96 -4.89 -6.98 2.99
C HIS A 96 -3.45 -7.38 3.20
N VAL A 97 -2.61 -6.42 3.58
CA VAL A 97 -1.16 -6.63 3.74
C VAL A 97 -0.69 -6.35 5.15
N ARG A 98 0.41 -6.98 5.56
CA ARG A 98 1.09 -6.72 6.82
C ARG A 98 2.57 -6.41 6.57
N LEU A 99 3.05 -5.33 7.15
CA LEU A 99 4.47 -4.99 7.13
C LEU A 99 5.22 -5.71 8.26
N ARG A 100 6.39 -6.25 7.92
CA ARG A 100 7.35 -6.81 8.88
C ARG A 100 8.75 -6.29 8.59
N SER A 101 9.54 -6.10 9.64
CA SER A 101 10.96 -5.80 9.54
C SER A 101 11.75 -7.06 9.88
N ASP A 102 12.87 -7.26 9.20
CA ASP A 102 13.98 -7.96 9.85
C ASP A 102 14.57 -7.04 10.91
N GLY A 103 14.70 -7.56 12.13
CA GLY A 103 15.32 -6.87 13.27
C GLY A 103 16.83 -6.90 13.23
#